data_AF-A0AAD7HVZ9-F1
#
_entry.id   AF-A0AAD7HVZ9-F1
#
_cell.length_a   1.000
_cell.length_b   1.000
_cell.length_c   1.000
_cell.angle_alpha   90.00
_cell.angle_beta   90.00
_cell.angle_gamma   90.00
#
_symmetry.space_group_name_H-M   'P 1'
#
loop_
_entity.id
_entity.type
_entity.pdbx_description
1 polymer ?
#
loop_
_entity_poly.entity_id
_entity_poly.type
_entity_poly.pdbx_seq_one_letter_code
_entity_poly.pdbx_strand_id
1 'polypeptide(L)'
;GPSRCSAFWQEFTKCYAGAEYPLQCKAQRDDYLECVHGTKEVPRTAALAAEYERQVEQGLRDHKKDLEARADGVPTRVGLVPTPGEGGK
;
A
#
# COMPACT_ATOMS: atom_id res chain seq x y z
N GLY A 1 25.81 19.44 -1.25
CA GLY A 1 24.78 19.45 -2.30
C GLY A 1 23.57 20.22 -1.84
N PRO A 2 22.65 20.61 -2.73
CA PRO A 2 21.41 21.28 -2.35
C PRO A 2 20.49 20.39 -1.50
N SER A 3 19.63 21.00 -0.69
CA SER A 3 18.67 20.28 0.17
C SER A 3 17.56 19.60 -0.65
N ARG A 4 16.89 18.59 -0.07
CA ARG A 4 15.83 17.80 -0.75
C ARG A 4 14.71 18.65 -1.35
N CYS A 5 14.34 19.76 -0.70
CA CYS A 5 13.25 20.64 -1.14
C CYS A 5 13.75 21.96 -1.75
N SER A 6 15.03 22.05 -2.16
CA SER A 6 15.60 23.29 -2.68
C SER A 6 14.92 23.78 -3.97
N ALA A 7 14.44 22.86 -4.81
CA ALA A 7 13.75 23.19 -6.05
C ALA A 7 12.44 23.96 -5.77
N PHE A 8 11.60 23.45 -4.87
CA PHE A 8 10.34 24.11 -4.49
C PHE A 8 10.59 25.47 -3.82
N TRP A 9 11.64 25.56 -3.00
CA TRP A 9 12.04 26.83 -2.41
C TRP A 9 12.44 27.88 -3.46
N GLN A 10 13.19 27.47 -4.50
CA GLN A 10 13.55 28.37 -5.60
C GLN A 10 12.32 28.85 -6.37
N GLU A 11 11.36 27.97 -6.66
CA GLU A 11 10.12 28.36 -7.34
C GLU A 11 9.26 29.33 -6.51
N PHE A 12 9.14 29.09 -5.21
CA PHE A 12 8.49 30.03 -4.31
C PHE A 12 9.20 31.39 -4.30
N THR A 13 10.53 31.39 -4.19
CA THR A 13 11.32 32.63 -4.15
C THR A 13 11.20 33.42 -5.45
N LYS A 14 11.22 32.74 -6.60
CA LYS A 14 11.02 33.37 -7.93
C LYS A 14 9.65 34.04 -8.02
N CYS A 15 8.59 33.35 -7.61
CA CYS A 15 7.25 33.92 -7.60
C CYS A 15 7.17 35.12 -6.64
N TYR A 16 7.66 34.95 -5.41
CA TYR A 16 7.54 35.96 -4.36
C TYR A 16 8.30 37.25 -4.71
N ALA A 17 9.43 37.15 -5.42
CA ALA A 17 10.20 38.30 -5.85
C ALA A 17 9.46 39.23 -6.83
N GLY A 18 8.50 38.69 -7.59
CA GLY A 18 7.68 39.46 -8.55
C GLY A 18 6.24 39.70 -8.11
N ALA A 19 5.86 39.24 -6.92
CA ALA A 19 4.50 39.33 -6.42
C ALA A 19 4.27 40.63 -5.65
N GLU A 20 3.11 41.25 -5.87
CA GLU A 20 2.65 42.41 -5.14
C GLU A 20 2.06 42.01 -3.77
N TYR A 21 1.46 40.81 -3.71
CA TYR A 21 0.89 40.25 -2.49
C TYR A 21 1.38 38.80 -2.26
N PRO A 22 1.73 38.42 -1.01
CA PRO A 22 2.19 37.06 -0.68
C PRO A 22 1.22 35.94 -1.11
N LEU A 23 -0.09 36.23 -1.14
CA LEU A 23 -1.11 35.25 -1.51
C LEU A 23 -1.02 34.81 -2.98
N GLN A 24 -0.42 35.62 -3.86
CA GLN A 24 -0.28 35.29 -5.28
C GLN A 24 0.61 34.06 -5.50
N CYS A 25 1.52 33.77 -4.55
CA CYS A 25 2.43 32.63 -4.59
C CYS A 25 2.03 31.49 -3.66
N LYS A 26 0.74 31.44 -3.30
CA LYS A 26 0.21 30.44 -2.37
C LYS A 26 0.47 29.00 -2.86
N ALA A 27 0.33 28.74 -4.15
CA ALA A 27 0.56 27.40 -4.71
C ALA A 27 2.01 26.94 -4.48
N GLN A 28 3.00 27.76 -4.87
CA GLN A 28 4.42 27.45 -4.72
C GLN A 28 4.83 27.31 -3.25
N ARG A 29 4.25 28.15 -2.39
CA ARG A 29 4.43 28.04 -0.93
C ARG A 29 3.89 26.73 -0.40
N ASP A 30 2.67 26.36 -0.80
CA ASP A 30 2.02 25.14 -0.34
C ASP A 30 2.79 23.90 -0.82
N ASP A 31 3.39 23.92 -2.02
CA ASP A 31 4.26 22.84 -2.52
C ASP A 31 5.57 22.72 -1.71
N TYR A 32 6.20 23.86 -1.38
CA TYR A 32 7.38 23.85 -0.51
C TYR A 32 7.07 23.26 0.87
N LEU A 33 5.96 23.67 1.48
CA LEU A 33 5.52 23.17 2.78
C LEU A 33 5.10 21.69 2.72
N GLU A 34 4.50 21.25 1.61
CA GLU A 34 4.20 19.84 1.37
C GLU A 34 5.49 19.02 1.34
N CYS A 35 6.51 19.45 0.59
CA CYS A 35 7.79 18.74 0.53
C CYS A 35 8.49 18.64 1.90
N VAL A 36 8.43 19.71 2.71
CA VAL A 36 9.09 19.75 4.02
C VAL A 36 8.37 18.88 5.05
N HIS A 37 7.04 18.87 5.05
CA HIS A 37 6.25 18.25 6.12
C HIS A 37 5.54 16.95 5.73
N GLY A 38 5.37 16.66 4.44
CA GLY A 38 4.66 15.48 3.95
C GLY A 38 3.19 15.41 4.39
N THR A 39 2.56 16.57 4.65
CA THR A 39 1.20 16.63 5.23
C THR A 39 0.13 15.97 4.36
N LYS A 40 0.36 15.88 3.05
CA LYS A 40 -0.54 15.24 2.09
C LYS A 40 -0.05 13.86 1.68
N GLU A 41 1.26 13.73 1.41
CA GLU A 41 1.84 12.47 0.95
C GLU A 41 1.73 11.35 1.99
N VAL A 42 2.08 11.61 3.25
CA VAL A 42 2.06 10.60 4.32
C VAL A 42 0.67 9.98 4.52
N PRO A 43 -0.42 10.75 4.75
CA PRO A 43 -1.74 10.16 4.94
C PRO A 43 -2.26 9.47 3.67
N ARG A 44 -1.91 9.98 2.48
CA ARG A 44 -2.30 9.34 1.21
C ARG A 44 -1.66 7.95 1.08
N THR A 45 -0.37 7.84 1.36
CA THR A 45 0.35 6.57 1.28
C THR A 45 -0.13 5.60 2.35
N ALA A 46 -0.45 6.08 3.56
CA ALA A 46 -1.08 5.26 4.60
C ALA A 46 -2.47 4.73 4.17
N ALA A 47 -3.30 5.56 3.53
CA ALA A 47 -4.60 5.14 3.03
C ALA A 47 -4.48 4.07 1.92
N LEU A 48 -3.52 4.22 1.01
CA LEU A 48 -3.24 3.22 -0.02
C LEU A 48 -2.74 1.90 0.57
N ALA A 49 -1.87 1.95 1.57
CA ALA A 49 -1.40 0.75 2.26
C ALA A 49 -2.55 0.02 2.97
N ALA A 50 -3.41 0.75 3.68
CA ALA A 50 -4.58 0.17 4.34
C ALA A 50 -5.57 -0.46 3.35
N GLU A 51 -5.77 0.15 2.20
CA GLU A 51 -6.63 -0.41 1.15
C GLU A 51 -6.00 -1.68 0.53
N TYR A 52 -4.69 -1.66 0.29
CA TYR A 52 -3.97 -2.84 -0.19
C TYR A 52 -4.09 -4.02 0.77
N GLU A 53 -3.92 -3.79 2.07
CA GLU A 53 -4.10 -4.84 3.10
C GLU A 53 -5.50 -5.43 3.07
N ARG A 54 -6.55 -4.58 2.95
CA ARG A 54 -7.94 -5.05 2.85
C ARG A 54 -8.15 -5.95 1.63
N GLN A 55 -7.59 -5.58 0.49
CA GLN A 55 -7.71 -6.36 -0.75
C GLN A 55 -6.98 -7.70 -0.63
N VAL A 56 -5.79 -7.73 -0.02
CA VAL A 56 -5.04 -8.97 0.25
C VAL A 56 -5.85 -9.90 1.15
N GLU A 57 -6.39 -9.40 2.25
CA GLU A 57 -7.20 -10.22 3.15
C GLU A 57 -8.48 -10.76 2.49
N GLN A 58 -9.15 -9.94 1.68
CA GLN A 58 -10.33 -10.37 0.92
C GLN A 58 -9.94 -11.49 -0.06
N GLY A 59 -8.86 -11.32 -0.82
CA GLY A 59 -8.35 -12.34 -1.73
C GLY A 59 -8.01 -13.65 -1.01
N LEU A 60 -7.41 -13.59 0.18
CA LEU A 60 -7.14 -14.79 0.99
C LEU A 60 -8.43 -15.46 1.48
N ARG A 61 -9.42 -14.68 1.92
CA ARG A 61 -10.72 -15.21 2.36
C ARG A 61 -11.46 -15.89 1.21
N ASP A 62 -11.46 -15.28 0.04
CA ASP A 62 -12.14 -15.84 -1.13
C ASP A 62 -11.42 -17.07 -1.66
N HIS A 63 -10.08 -17.05 -1.69
CA HIS A 63 -9.29 -18.24 -2.03
C HIS A 63 -9.56 -19.40 -1.06
N LYS A 64 -9.66 -19.13 0.25
CA LYS A 64 -10.01 -20.15 1.24
C LYS A 64 -11.40 -20.75 0.97
N LYS A 65 -12.42 -19.92 0.72
CA LYS A 65 -13.77 -20.39 0.37
C LYS A 65 -13.75 -21.25 -0.90
N ASP A 66 -12.99 -20.86 -1.91
CA ASP A 66 -12.85 -21.62 -3.15
C ASP A 66 -12.22 -22.99 -2.91
N LEU A 67 -11.18 -23.07 -2.06
CA LEU A 67 -10.55 -24.33 -1.68
C LEU A 67 -11.50 -25.22 -0.88
N GLU A 68 -12.25 -24.66 0.07
CA GLU A 68 -13.26 -25.39 0.86
C GLU A 68 -14.37 -25.93 -0.04
N ALA A 69 -14.94 -25.11 -0.92
CA ALA A 69 -15.96 -25.54 -1.88
C ALA A 69 -15.45 -26.63 -2.83
N ARG A 70 -14.17 -26.58 -3.23
CA ARG A 70 -13.54 -27.65 -4.02
C ARG A 70 -13.33 -28.92 -3.21
N ALA A 71 -12.96 -28.82 -1.94
CA ALA A 71 -12.77 -29.97 -1.05
C ALA A 71 -14.10 -30.71 -0.80
N ASP A 72 -15.20 -29.97 -0.61
CA ASP A 72 -16.55 -30.53 -0.41
C ASP A 72 -17.09 -31.27 -1.65
N GLY A 73 -16.59 -30.93 -2.85
CA GLY A 73 -16.96 -31.56 -4.13
C GLY A 73 -16.08 -32.76 -4.54
N VAL A 74 -15.00 -33.05 -3.81
CA VAL A 74 -14.11 -34.20 -4.09
C VAL A 74 -14.50 -35.37 -3.19
N PRO A 75 -14.88 -36.55 -3.73
CA PRO A 75 -14.97 -37.76 -2.92
C PRO A 75 -13.57 -38.11 -2.45
N THR A 76 -13.24 -37.70 -1.24
CA THR A 76 -11.96 -38.02 -0.60
C THR A 76 -11.98 -39.50 -0.23
N ARG A 77 -11.67 -40.37 -1.19
CA ARG A 77 -11.11 -41.69 -0.91
C ARG A 77 -9.58 -41.56 -0.99
N VAL A 78 -9.01 -40.79 -0.07
CA VAL A 78 -7.57 -40.86 0.18
C VAL A 78 -7.33 -42.19 0.89
N GLY A 79 -6.88 -43.17 0.12
CA GLY A 79 -6.38 -44.42 0.68
C GLY A 79 -5.14 -44.11 1.52
N LEU A 80 -5.28 -44.21 2.84
CA LEU A 80 -4.15 -44.35 3.74
C LEU A 80 -3.27 -45.49 3.21
N VAL A 81 -2.06 -45.14 2.75
CA VAL A 81 -1.03 -46.11 2.39
C VAL A 81 -0.76 -46.97 3.63
N PRO A 82 -0.92 -48.30 3.59
CA PRO A 82 -0.50 -49.13 4.71
C PRO A 82 1.03 -49.06 4.81
N THR A 83 1.56 -48.69 5.98
CA THR A 83 2.97 -48.88 6.28
C THR A 83 3.28 -50.39 6.27
N PRO A 84 4.34 -50.84 5.58
CA PRO A 84 4.67 -52.26 5.53
C PRO A 84 5.28 -52.68 6.85
N GLY A 85 4.46 -53.31 7.70
CA GLY A 85 4.94 -54.04 8.86
C GLY A 85 4.06 -53.87 10.08
N GLU A 86 3.01 -54.69 10.20
CA GLU A 86 2.49 -55.14 11.50
C GLU A 86 1.51 -56.33 11.33
N GLY A 87 1.87 -57.48 11.94
CA GLY A 87 1.02 -58.65 12.27
C GLY A 87 0.68 -59.61 11.11
N GLY A 88 1.01 -60.90 11.10
CA GLY A 88 1.28 -61.86 12.17
C GLY A 88 0.20 -62.94 12.22
N LYS A 89 0.40 -64.08 11.53
CA LYS A 89 0.30 -65.47 12.03
C LYS A 89 0.58 -66.47 10.90
#